data_AF-A0A0P8C8I1-F1
#
_entry.id   AF-A0A0P8C8I1-F1
#
_cell.length_a   1.000
_cell.length_b   1.000
_cell.length_c   1.000
_cell.angle_alpha   90.00
_cell.angle_beta   90.00
_cell.angle_gamma   90.00
#
_symmetry.space_group_name_H-M   'P 1'
#
loop_
_entity.id
_entity.type
_entity.pdbx_description
1 polymer ?
#
loop_
_entity_poly.entity_id
_entity_poly.type
_entity_poly.pdbx_seq_one_letter_code
_entity_poly.pdbx_strand_id
1 'polypeptide(L)'
;MKLRAEPFTLEWRPDNKESERNLRNNLNLEWCDAVLFNVNAIKKGTGKEYDAILLSENKEAILFFEYKDSPTTYRNYKGKKAQQKNSYAKNIAKAFGFRWYNFIVVVNKKGQSNSKKGDSRVILMDELKNYVLHKEDEKVVFSNEEYEIELLQTNDVLNSIDKVINRYKNEKGSVESNEVFEDLVKVKRQIEQVNK
;
A
#
# COMPACT_ATOMS: atom_id res chain seq x y z
N MET A 1 -0.08 -17.69 -3.35
CA MET A 1 0.81 -16.54 -3.60
C MET A 1 0.94 -15.73 -2.31
N LYS A 2 2.13 -15.22 -1.99
CA LYS A 2 2.37 -14.39 -0.80
C LYS A 2 3.21 -13.17 -1.19
N LEU A 3 2.83 -11.98 -0.74
CA LEU A 3 3.64 -10.76 -0.86
C LEU A 3 4.14 -10.37 0.53
N ARG A 4 5.38 -9.89 0.63
CA ARG A 4 6.03 -9.61 1.91
C ARG A 4 6.65 -8.23 1.92
N ALA A 5 6.38 -7.48 2.97
CA ALA A 5 7.06 -6.24 3.31
C ALA A 5 7.02 -6.12 4.83
N GLU A 6 8.15 -6.37 5.51
CA GLU A 6 8.19 -6.46 6.97
C GLU A 6 7.61 -5.21 7.64
N PRO A 7 6.73 -5.34 8.66
CA PRO A 7 6.35 -6.57 9.37
C PRO A 7 5.10 -7.27 8.82
N PHE A 8 4.69 -6.96 7.59
CA PHE A 8 3.46 -7.43 6.97
C PHE A 8 3.69 -8.54 5.94
N THR A 9 2.77 -9.49 5.90
CA THR A 9 2.64 -10.47 4.83
C THR A 9 1.21 -10.44 4.31
N LEU A 10 1.05 -10.29 3.00
CA LEU A 10 -0.24 -10.39 2.31
C LEU A 10 -0.35 -11.79 1.72
N GLU A 11 -1.36 -12.53 2.16
CA GLU A 11 -1.61 -13.90 1.71
C GLU A 11 -3.02 -14.02 1.17
N TRP A 12 -3.23 -14.93 0.23
CA TRP A 12 -4.57 -15.22 -0.25
C TRP A 12 -5.32 -16.02 0.82
N ARG A 13 -6.55 -15.62 1.10
CA ARG A 13 -7.48 -16.40 1.88
C ARG A 13 -7.88 -17.63 1.06
N PRO A 14 -8.05 -18.80 1.71
CA PRO A 14 -8.46 -20.02 1.01
C PRO A 14 -9.95 -20.00 0.62
N ASP A 15 -10.76 -19.12 1.21
CA ASP A 15 -12.20 -19.08 0.97
C ASP A 15 -12.55 -18.18 -0.21
N ASN A 16 -13.10 -18.79 -1.26
CA ASN A 16 -13.72 -18.07 -2.36
C ASN A 16 -15.22 -17.86 -2.07
N LYS A 17 -15.59 -16.71 -1.51
CA LYS A 17 -17.00 -16.42 -1.17
C LYS A 17 -17.77 -15.93 -2.40
N GLU A 18 -18.81 -16.66 -2.80
CA GLU A 18 -19.70 -16.28 -3.91
C GLU A 18 -20.36 -14.92 -3.68
N SER A 19 -20.62 -14.54 -2.42
CA SER A 19 -21.17 -13.22 -2.10
C SER A 19 -20.28 -12.08 -2.62
N GLU A 20 -18.95 -12.27 -2.65
CA GLU A 20 -17.97 -11.28 -3.13
C GLU A 20 -17.86 -11.24 -4.67
N ARG A 21 -18.58 -12.09 -5.42
CA ARG A 21 -18.54 -12.10 -6.89
C ARG A 21 -18.98 -10.76 -7.50
N ASN A 22 -19.98 -10.11 -6.90
CA ASN A 22 -20.44 -8.80 -7.36
C ASN A 22 -19.34 -7.73 -7.24
N LEU A 23 -18.53 -7.77 -6.18
CA LEU A 23 -17.38 -6.87 -6.06
C LEU A 23 -16.41 -7.08 -7.23
N ARG A 24 -16.02 -8.34 -7.49
CA ARG A 24 -15.02 -8.69 -8.51
C ARG A 24 -15.44 -8.25 -9.92
N ASN A 25 -16.72 -8.43 -10.24
CA ASN A 25 -17.26 -8.09 -11.55
C ASN A 25 -17.42 -6.59 -11.79
N ASN A 26 -17.44 -5.77 -10.73
CA ASN A 26 -17.69 -4.33 -10.82
C ASN A 26 -16.50 -3.47 -10.40
N LEU A 27 -15.37 -4.06 -9.99
CA LEU A 27 -14.16 -3.30 -9.75
C LEU A 27 -13.65 -2.70 -11.06
N ASN A 28 -13.39 -1.40 -11.04
CA ASN A 28 -12.66 -0.75 -12.11
C ASN A 28 -11.19 -1.19 -12.07
N LEU A 29 -10.79 -2.05 -13.00
CA LEU A 29 -9.41 -2.55 -13.10
C LEU A 29 -8.56 -1.74 -14.10
N GLU A 30 -9.14 -0.78 -14.82
CA GLU A 30 -8.43 -0.02 -15.87
C GLU A 30 -7.36 0.91 -15.32
N TRP A 31 -7.46 1.28 -14.04
CA TRP A 31 -6.53 2.22 -13.40
C TRP A 31 -5.46 1.55 -12.54
N CYS A 32 -5.52 0.22 -12.36
CA CYS A 32 -4.59 -0.51 -11.51
C CYS A 32 -3.68 -1.43 -12.33
N ASP A 33 -2.43 -1.58 -11.88
CA ASP A 33 -1.43 -2.46 -12.47
C ASP A 33 -1.61 -3.91 -11.98
N ALA A 34 -2.16 -4.07 -10.76
CA ALA A 34 -2.45 -5.39 -10.20
C ALA A 34 -3.65 -5.37 -9.23
N VAL A 35 -4.31 -6.53 -9.11
CA VAL A 35 -5.39 -6.78 -8.15
C VAL A 35 -5.17 -8.08 -7.38
N LEU A 36 -5.42 -8.03 -6.08
CA LEU A 36 -5.40 -9.17 -5.18
C LEU A 36 -6.80 -9.33 -4.57
N PHE A 37 -7.46 -10.44 -4.85
CA PHE A 37 -8.74 -10.76 -4.24
C PHE A 37 -8.56 -11.59 -2.97
N ASN A 38 -9.50 -11.44 -2.03
CA ASN A 38 -9.59 -12.30 -0.84
C ASN A 38 -8.28 -12.32 -0.06
N VAL A 39 -7.77 -11.17 0.41
CA VAL A 39 -6.44 -11.07 1.04
C VAL A 39 -6.55 -11.16 2.56
N ASN A 40 -5.63 -11.88 3.20
CA ASN A 40 -5.33 -11.79 4.62
C ASN A 40 -3.99 -11.05 4.80
N ALA A 41 -4.03 -9.89 5.44
CA ALA A 41 -2.85 -9.11 5.78
C ALA A 41 -2.43 -9.41 7.21
N ILE A 42 -1.27 -10.05 7.39
CA ILE A 42 -0.80 -10.62 8.65
C ILE A 42 0.37 -9.77 9.19
N LYS A 43 0.29 -9.39 10.46
CA LYS A 43 1.37 -8.77 11.25
C LYS A 43 1.50 -9.53 12.57
N LYS A 44 2.66 -10.13 12.80
CA LYS A 44 2.98 -10.86 14.05
C LYS A 44 1.86 -11.85 14.49
N GLY A 45 1.33 -12.63 13.55
CA GLY A 45 0.28 -13.62 13.81
C GLY A 45 -1.16 -13.07 13.91
N THR A 46 -1.35 -11.75 13.86
CA THR A 46 -2.69 -11.12 13.80
C THR A 46 -3.01 -10.67 12.38
N GLY A 47 -4.18 -11.08 11.87
CA GLY A 47 -4.61 -10.81 10.49
C GLY A 47 -5.74 -9.79 10.38
N LYS A 48 -5.75 -9.03 9.28
CA LYS A 48 -6.93 -8.31 8.78
C LYS A 48 -7.23 -8.78 7.37
N GLU A 49 -8.48 -9.13 7.14
CA GLU A 49 -8.94 -9.55 5.82
C GLU A 49 -9.28 -8.34 4.96
N TYR A 50 -9.11 -8.42 3.66
CA TYR A 50 -9.64 -7.46 2.68
C TYR A 50 -10.24 -8.25 1.52
N ASP A 51 -11.38 -7.79 1.00
CA ASP A 51 -12.07 -8.53 -0.06
C ASP A 51 -11.40 -8.27 -1.42
N ALA A 52 -10.80 -7.09 -1.60
CA ALA A 52 -9.86 -6.80 -2.68
C ALA A 52 -8.79 -5.79 -2.26
N ILE A 53 -7.62 -5.87 -2.91
CA ILE A 53 -6.57 -4.84 -2.89
C ILE A 53 -6.20 -4.52 -4.33
N LEU A 54 -6.25 -3.25 -4.71
CA LEU A 54 -5.83 -2.76 -6.03
C LEU A 54 -4.53 -1.97 -5.85
N LEU A 55 -3.58 -2.20 -6.75
CA LEU A 55 -2.24 -1.63 -6.72
C LEU A 55 -2.02 -0.86 -8.02
N SER A 56 -1.52 0.36 -7.93
CA SER A 56 -0.97 1.08 -9.08
C SER A 56 0.41 1.59 -8.76
N GLU A 57 1.41 1.01 -9.40
CA GLU A 57 2.81 1.42 -9.29
C GLU A 57 3.00 2.79 -9.94
N ASN A 58 2.42 2.99 -11.13
CA ASN A 58 2.50 4.26 -11.87
C ASN A 58 1.93 5.45 -11.08
N LYS A 59 0.96 5.22 -10.21
CA LYS A 59 0.34 6.24 -9.36
C LYS A 59 0.84 6.21 -7.92
N GLU A 60 1.78 5.33 -7.58
CA GLU A 60 2.25 5.10 -6.22
C GLU A 60 1.09 4.89 -5.22
N ALA A 61 0.02 4.22 -5.66
CA ALA A 61 -1.26 4.14 -4.94
C ALA A 61 -1.70 2.70 -4.66
N ILE A 62 -2.25 2.50 -3.46
CA ILE A 62 -2.84 1.22 -3.04
C ILE A 62 -4.22 1.41 -2.42
N LEU A 63 -5.22 0.66 -2.91
CA LEU A 63 -6.58 0.70 -2.43
C LEU A 63 -6.99 -0.62 -1.79
N PHE A 64 -7.69 -0.52 -0.65
CA PHE A 64 -8.17 -1.66 0.11
C PHE A 64 -9.69 -1.64 0.16
N PHE A 65 -10.33 -2.77 -0.15
CA PHE A 65 -11.78 -2.87 -0.23
C PHE A 65 -12.34 -3.82 0.83
N GLU A 66 -13.39 -3.37 1.50
CA GLU A 66 -14.27 -4.17 2.34
C GLU A 66 -15.67 -4.16 1.73
N TYR A 67 -16.19 -5.31 1.36
CA TYR A 67 -17.48 -5.45 0.73
C TYR A 67 -18.57 -5.85 1.72
N LYS A 68 -19.76 -5.28 1.52
CA LYS A 68 -20.98 -5.60 2.26
C LYS A 68 -22.08 -5.89 1.25
N ASP A 69 -22.37 -7.18 1.14
CA ASP A 69 -23.34 -7.78 0.24
C ASP A 69 -24.79 -7.37 0.49
N SER A 70 -25.08 -6.88 1.69
CA SER A 70 -26.41 -6.41 2.06
C SER A 70 -26.37 -5.16 2.95
N PRO A 71 -27.47 -4.38 2.99
CA PRO A 71 -27.62 -3.24 3.89
C PRO A 71 -27.59 -3.65 5.37
N THR A 72 -28.01 -4.88 5.68
CA THR A 72 -27.99 -5.41 7.04
C THR A 72 -26.56 -5.67 7.47
N THR A 73 -25.77 -6.33 6.61
CA THR A 73 -24.33 -6.55 6.82
C THR A 73 -23.61 -5.21 7.02
N TYR A 74 -23.92 -4.19 6.21
CA TYR A 74 -23.36 -2.86 6.34
C TYR A 74 -23.78 -2.12 7.62
N ARG A 75 -25.06 -2.17 8.01
CA ARG A 75 -25.53 -1.54 9.26
C ARG A 75 -24.84 -2.15 10.48
N ASN A 76 -24.69 -3.47 10.49
CA ASN A 76 -24.03 -4.22 11.56
C ASN A 76 -22.50 -4.05 11.57
N TYR A 77 -21.91 -3.63 10.45
CA TYR A 77 -20.49 -3.28 10.40
C TYR A 77 -20.24 -2.04 11.26
N LYS A 78 -19.35 -2.11 12.25
CA LYS A 78 -19.12 -1.00 13.19
C LYS A 78 -18.10 0.00 12.63
N GLY A 79 -18.35 1.30 12.81
CA GLY A 79 -17.40 2.35 12.43
C GLY A 79 -16.00 2.17 13.03
N LYS A 80 -15.93 1.76 14.31
CA LYS A 80 -14.66 1.40 14.97
C LYS A 80 -13.90 0.27 14.25
N LYS A 81 -14.60 -0.72 13.70
CA LYS A 81 -13.98 -1.82 12.93
C LYS A 81 -13.45 -1.30 11.59
N ALA A 82 -14.20 -0.44 10.92
CA ALA A 82 -13.76 0.23 9.69
C ALA A 82 -12.50 1.08 9.94
N GLN A 83 -12.50 1.90 10.99
CA GLN A 83 -11.35 2.73 11.36
C GLN A 83 -10.10 1.89 11.66
N GLN A 84 -10.24 0.79 12.41
CA GLN A 84 -9.12 -0.13 12.67
C GLN A 84 -8.56 -0.76 11.37
N LYS A 85 -9.42 -1.15 10.42
CA LYS A 85 -8.97 -1.67 9.12
C LYS A 85 -8.30 -0.57 8.30
N ASN A 86 -8.85 0.64 8.28
CA ASN A 86 -8.24 1.79 7.61
C ASN A 86 -6.83 2.10 8.16
N SER A 87 -6.65 2.15 9.49
CA SER A 87 -5.33 2.35 10.09
C SER A 87 -4.37 1.21 9.77
N TYR A 88 -4.87 -0.03 9.66
CA TYR A 88 -4.05 -1.17 9.28
C TYR A 88 -3.63 -1.10 7.79
N ALA A 89 -4.55 -0.70 6.91
CA ALA A 89 -4.29 -0.42 5.50
C ALA A 89 -3.21 0.67 5.31
N LYS A 90 -3.28 1.77 6.07
CA LYS A 90 -2.23 2.81 6.07
C LYS A 90 -0.85 2.22 6.34
N ASN A 91 -0.73 1.37 7.35
CA ASN A 91 0.56 0.78 7.73
C ASN A 91 1.08 -0.23 6.71
N ILE A 92 0.18 -0.96 6.04
CA ILE A 92 0.55 -1.83 4.92
C ILE A 92 1.07 -0.97 3.76
N ALA A 93 0.33 0.07 3.37
CA ALA A 93 0.75 0.99 2.31
C ALA A 93 2.15 1.55 2.59
N LYS A 94 2.39 1.98 3.84
CA LYS A 94 3.72 2.42 4.31
C LYS A 94 4.80 1.35 4.13
N ALA A 95 4.55 0.13 4.59
CA ALA A 95 5.53 -0.94 4.50
C ALA A 95 5.86 -1.34 3.06
N PHE A 96 4.89 -1.26 2.16
CA PHE A 96 5.06 -1.55 0.74
C PHE A 96 5.54 -0.35 -0.09
N GLY A 97 5.82 0.80 0.53
CA GLY A 97 6.37 1.98 -0.16
C GLY A 97 5.36 2.78 -0.98
N PHE A 98 4.05 2.58 -0.80
CA PHE A 98 3.04 3.37 -1.49
C PHE A 98 2.91 4.76 -0.86
N ARG A 99 2.90 5.79 -1.69
CA ARG A 99 2.70 7.18 -1.27
C ARG A 99 1.25 7.46 -0.87
N TRP A 100 0.32 6.91 -1.66
CA TRP A 100 -1.11 7.14 -1.52
C TRP A 100 -1.83 5.86 -1.12
N TYR A 101 -2.80 5.99 -0.23
CA TYR A 101 -3.67 4.88 0.10
C TYR A 101 -5.12 5.31 0.32
N ASN A 102 -6.04 4.36 0.22
CA ASN A 102 -7.37 4.52 0.82
C ASN A 102 -7.96 3.17 1.22
N PHE A 103 -8.88 3.20 2.17
CA PHE A 103 -9.71 2.06 2.57
C PHE A 103 -11.18 2.39 2.33
N ILE A 104 -11.81 1.55 1.52
CA ILE A 104 -13.12 1.77 0.92
C ILE A 104 -14.07 0.67 1.36
N VAL A 105 -15.23 1.05 1.86
CA VAL A 105 -16.33 0.13 2.15
C VAL A 105 -17.31 0.17 0.98
N VAL A 106 -17.49 -0.95 0.30
CA VAL A 106 -18.44 -1.08 -0.82
C VAL A 106 -19.74 -1.69 -0.32
N VAL A 107 -20.87 -1.09 -0.68
CA VAL A 107 -22.19 -1.58 -0.27
C VAL A 107 -23.06 -1.92 -1.49
N ASN A 108 -23.60 -3.14 -1.51
CA ASN A 108 -24.50 -3.60 -2.56
C ASN A 108 -25.95 -3.16 -2.32
N LYS A 109 -26.25 -1.86 -2.42
CA LYS A 109 -27.63 -1.34 -2.47
C LYS A 109 -27.74 0.12 -2.96
N LYS A 110 -28.75 0.39 -3.78
CA LYS A 110 -29.28 1.73 -4.08
C LYS A 110 -29.98 2.39 -2.87
N GLY A 111 -29.66 3.65 -2.58
CA GLY A 111 -30.33 4.45 -1.54
C GLY A 111 -29.66 4.44 -0.15
N GLN A 112 -28.40 4.02 -0.06
CA GLN A 112 -27.54 4.30 1.09
C GLN A 112 -26.95 5.71 0.91
N SER A 113 -27.19 6.62 1.85
CA SER A 113 -26.75 8.03 1.78
C SER A 113 -25.49 8.34 2.57
N ASN A 114 -25.00 7.38 3.37
CA ASN A 114 -23.83 7.61 4.20
C ASN A 114 -22.57 7.45 3.36
N SER A 115 -21.94 8.58 3.03
CA SER A 115 -20.66 8.64 2.31
C SER A 115 -19.47 8.14 3.15
N LYS A 116 -19.67 7.91 4.46
CA LYS A 116 -18.63 7.48 5.40
C LYS A 116 -19.09 6.43 6.39
N LYS A 117 -18.15 5.56 6.80
CA LYS A 117 -18.29 4.61 7.90
C LYS A 117 -17.08 4.74 8.83
N GLY A 118 -17.28 5.44 9.96
CA GLY A 118 -16.13 6.02 10.66
C GLY A 118 -15.44 7.03 9.74
N ASP A 119 -14.12 6.88 9.55
CA ASP A 119 -13.33 7.74 8.64
C ASP A 119 -13.10 7.11 7.25
N SER A 120 -13.78 6.01 6.97
CA SER A 120 -13.63 5.23 5.73
C SER A 120 -14.66 5.68 4.70
N ARG A 121 -14.23 5.85 3.45
CA ARG A 121 -15.14 6.19 2.34
C ARG A 121 -16.08 5.02 2.09
N VAL A 122 -17.34 5.33 1.83
CA VAL A 122 -18.35 4.35 1.45
C VAL A 122 -18.73 4.61 -0.01
N ILE A 123 -18.70 3.56 -0.82
CA ILE A 123 -19.05 3.61 -2.24
C ILE A 123 -20.18 2.62 -2.50
N LEU A 124 -21.14 3.02 -3.33
CA LEU A 124 -22.21 2.11 -3.75
C LEU A 124 -21.73 1.23 -4.90
N MET A 125 -22.25 0.01 -4.98
CA MET A 125 -21.84 -0.94 -6.03
C MET A 125 -21.96 -0.36 -7.45
N ASP A 126 -23.01 0.41 -7.73
CA ASP A 126 -23.25 1.01 -9.05
C ASP A 126 -22.21 2.08 -9.44
N GLU A 127 -21.52 2.65 -8.45
CA GLU A 127 -20.47 3.66 -8.64
C GLU A 127 -19.09 3.01 -8.83
N LEU A 128 -18.92 1.76 -8.39
CA LEU A 128 -17.62 1.09 -8.31
C LEU A 128 -16.97 0.90 -9.69
N LYS A 129 -17.77 0.65 -10.73
CA LYS A 129 -17.27 0.38 -12.09
C LYS A 129 -16.54 1.56 -12.70
N ASN A 130 -16.88 2.77 -12.27
CA ASN A 130 -16.24 4.00 -12.75
C ASN A 130 -15.33 4.62 -11.69
N TYR A 131 -15.22 3.99 -10.52
CA TYR A 131 -14.43 4.55 -9.44
C TYR A 131 -12.95 4.49 -9.77
N VAL A 132 -12.27 5.62 -9.59
CA VAL A 132 -10.82 5.74 -9.60
C VAL A 132 -10.42 6.47 -8.33
N LEU A 133 -9.18 6.29 -7.88
CA LEU A 133 -8.65 7.13 -6.81
C LEU A 133 -8.52 8.56 -7.32
N HIS A 134 -9.36 9.46 -6.79
CA HIS A 134 -9.28 10.89 -7.04
C HIS A 134 -8.39 11.56 -6.00
N LYS A 135 -7.78 12.70 -6.35
CA LYS A 135 -6.91 13.45 -5.43
C LYS A 135 -7.58 13.82 -4.11
N GLU A 136 -8.88 14.13 -4.11
CA GLU A 136 -9.62 14.39 -2.86
C GLU A 136 -9.79 13.17 -1.94
N ASP A 137 -9.64 11.97 -2.49
CA ASP A 137 -9.75 10.70 -1.78
C ASP A 137 -8.39 10.13 -1.36
N GLU A 138 -7.32 10.65 -1.93
CA GLU A 138 -5.96 10.26 -1.61
C GLU A 138 -5.66 10.60 -0.14
N LYS A 139 -5.41 9.57 0.65
CA LYS A 139 -4.84 9.75 1.98
C LYS A 139 -3.34 9.57 1.85
N VAL A 140 -2.59 10.57 2.30
CA VAL A 140 -1.14 10.49 2.30
C VAL A 140 -0.69 9.53 3.40
N VAL A 141 0.21 8.62 3.05
CA VAL A 141 0.80 7.71 4.04
C VAL A 141 1.78 8.47 4.95
N PHE A 142 2.58 9.34 4.35
CA PHE A 142 3.54 10.24 4.98
C PHE A 142 2.98 11.67 4.98
N SER A 143 3.16 12.45 6.04
CA SER A 143 3.04 13.90 5.86
C SER A 143 4.13 14.38 4.88
N ASN A 144 3.93 15.53 4.22
CA ASN A 144 4.99 16.09 3.37
C ASN A 144 6.30 16.27 4.15
N GLU A 145 6.22 16.64 5.43
CA GLU A 145 7.38 16.73 6.34
C GLU A 145 8.03 15.37 6.61
N GLU A 146 7.25 14.30 6.85
CA GLU A 146 7.79 12.95 7.04
C GLU A 146 8.48 12.44 5.76
N TYR A 147 7.92 12.74 4.59
CA TYR A 147 8.50 12.38 3.31
C TYR A 147 9.78 13.18 3.03
N GLU A 148 9.78 14.49 3.32
CA GLU A 148 10.99 15.34 3.22
C GLU A 148 12.09 14.89 4.19
N ILE A 149 11.74 14.50 5.42
CA ILE A 149 12.71 13.96 6.39
C ILE A 149 13.30 12.63 5.90
N GLU A 150 12.49 11.74 5.34
CA GLU A 150 12.95 10.45 4.82
C GLU A 150 13.84 10.63 3.57
N LEU A 151 13.50 11.58 2.69
CA LEU A 151 14.35 12.03 1.58
C LEU A 151 15.67 12.65 2.05
N LEU A 152 15.62 13.51 3.07
CA LEU A 152 16.82 14.14 3.64
C LEU A 152 17.75 13.10 4.26
N GLN A 153 17.22 12.18 5.07
CA GLN A 153 17.99 11.08 5.66
C GLN A 153 18.62 10.18 4.60
N THR A 154 17.86 9.87 3.53
CA THR A 154 18.36 9.10 2.39
C THR A 154 19.50 9.84 1.68
N ASN A 155 19.35 11.14 1.43
CA ASN A 155 20.38 11.96 0.82
C ASN A 155 21.63 12.07 1.69
N ASP A 156 21.50 12.17 3.02
CA ASP A 156 22.63 12.15 3.94
C ASP A 156 23.40 10.82 3.91
N VAL A 157 22.68 9.69 3.77
CA VAL A 157 23.29 8.37 3.57
C VAL A 157 24.03 8.31 2.24
N LEU A 158 23.41 8.77 1.14
CA LEU A 158 24.05 8.81 -0.19
C LEU A 158 25.31 9.69 -0.18
N ASN A 159 25.23 10.87 0.45
CA ASN A 159 26.37 11.77 0.63
C ASN A 159 27.50 11.13 1.46
N SER A 160 27.15 10.36 2.49
CA SER A 160 28.12 9.63 3.31
C SER A 160 28.79 8.52 2.51
N ILE A 161 28.03 7.77 1.70
CA ILE A 161 28.58 6.76 0.78
C ILE A 161 29.52 7.42 -0.24
N ASP A 162 29.15 8.57 -0.80
CA ASP A 162 30.00 9.28 -1.76
C ASP A 162 31.33 9.75 -1.15
N LYS A 163 31.31 10.22 0.11
CA LYS A 163 32.55 10.55 0.84
C LYS A 163 33.46 9.33 1.00
N VAL A 164 32.90 8.17 1.31
CA VAL A 164 33.66 6.92 1.46
C VAL A 164 34.20 6.46 0.10
N ILE A 165 33.36 6.41 -0.95
CA ILE A 165 33.76 6.09 -2.33
C ILE A 165 34.92 6.99 -2.79
N ASN A 166 34.84 8.29 -2.53
CA ASN A 166 35.89 9.24 -2.91
C ASN A 166 37.19 9.01 -2.12
N ARG A 167 37.11 8.62 -0.84
CA ARG A 167 38.30 8.23 -0.06
C ARG A 167 38.99 7.01 -0.69
N TYR A 168 38.23 5.96 -1.01
CA TYR A 168 38.77 4.75 -1.66
C TYR A 168 39.34 5.01 -3.06
N LYS A 169 38.74 5.91 -3.85
CA LYS A 169 39.31 6.31 -5.15
C LYS A 169 40.68 6.98 -5.02
N ASN A 170 40.89 7.73 -3.94
CA ASN A 170 42.12 8.47 -3.69
C ASN A 170 43.20 7.59 -3.03
N GLU A 171 42.79 6.58 -2.26
CA GLU A 171 43.66 5.57 -1.65
C GLU A 171 43.92 4.44 -2.67
N LYS A 172 44.92 4.61 -3.55
CA LYS A 172 45.39 3.49 -4.40
C LYS A 172 45.98 2.39 -3.51
N GLY A 173 45.31 1.25 -3.37
CA GLY A 173 45.96 0.07 -2.79
C GLY A 173 45.06 -1.11 -2.38
N SER A 174 45.47 -2.30 -2.81
CA SER A 174 44.96 -3.65 -2.49
C SER A 174 43.69 -4.12 -3.20
N VAL A 175 43.59 -5.44 -3.42
CA VAL A 175 42.44 -6.12 -4.04
C VAL A 175 41.18 -5.97 -3.18
N GLU A 176 41.31 -6.03 -1.85
CA GLU A 176 40.20 -5.83 -0.90
C GLU A 176 39.58 -4.42 -1.02
N SER A 177 40.40 -3.38 -1.23
CA SER A 177 39.89 -2.02 -1.42
C SER A 177 39.03 -1.86 -2.68
N ASN A 178 39.31 -2.63 -3.74
CA ASN A 178 38.51 -2.62 -4.96
C ASN A 178 37.18 -3.35 -4.77
N GLU A 179 37.16 -4.44 -4.01
CA GLU A 179 35.94 -5.20 -3.72
C GLU A 179 34.96 -4.39 -2.85
N VAL A 180 35.48 -3.75 -1.78
CA VAL A 180 34.69 -2.84 -0.94
C VAL A 180 34.15 -1.64 -1.73
N PHE A 181 34.93 -1.12 -2.68
CA PHE A 181 34.50 -0.04 -3.55
C PHE A 181 33.32 -0.44 -4.45
N GLU A 182 33.39 -1.60 -5.10
CA GLU A 182 32.31 -2.11 -5.95
C GLU A 182 31.03 -2.38 -5.14
N ASP A 183 31.15 -2.93 -3.93
CA ASP A 183 30.02 -3.14 -3.03
C ASP A 183 29.34 -1.83 -2.62
N LEU A 184 30.12 -0.79 -2.29
CA LEU A 184 29.57 0.53 -1.95
C LEU A 184 28.83 1.17 -3.13
N VAL A 185 29.38 1.06 -4.35
CA VAL A 185 28.72 1.55 -5.58
C VAL A 185 27.41 0.79 -5.83
N LYS A 186 27.40 -0.52 -5.58
CA LYS A 186 26.21 -1.36 -5.72
C LYS A 186 25.13 -0.98 -4.70
N VAL A 187 25.50 -0.80 -3.43
CA VAL A 187 24.59 -0.34 -2.37
C VAL A 187 24.00 1.03 -2.72
N LYS A 188 24.83 1.97 -3.20
CA LYS A 188 24.36 3.29 -3.67
C LYS A 188 23.28 3.15 -4.75
N ARG A 189 23.53 2.36 -5.79
CA ARG A 189 22.57 2.13 -6.88
C ARG A 189 21.26 1.52 -6.40
N GLN A 190 21.32 0.58 -5.44
CA GLN A 190 20.12 -0.03 -4.87
C GLN A 190 19.29 0.99 -4.09
N ILE A 191 19.92 1.85 -3.29
CA ILE A 191 19.24 2.94 -2.57
C ILE A 191 18.60 3.91 -3.57
N GLU A 192 19.33 4.30 -4.63
CA GLU A 192 18.80 5.20 -5.66
C GLU A 192 17.63 4.61 -6.46
N GLN A 193 17.57 3.28 -6.64
CA GLN A 193 16.46 2.60 -7.33
C GLN A 193 15.20 2.48 -6.48
N VAL A 194 15.35 2.34 -5.16
CA VAL A 194 14.21 2.25 -4.23
C VAL A 194 13.55 3.62 -4.01
N ASN A 195 14.26 4.71 -4.29
CA ASN A 195 13.81 6.08 -4.06
C ASN A 195 13.44 6.86 -5.35
N LYS A 196 13.31 6.16 -6.49
CA LYS A 196 12.82 6.70 -7.76
C LYS A 196 11.38 6.28 -8.01
#